data_AF-A0A737LLY0-F1
#
_entry.id   AF-A0A737LLY0-F1
#
_cell.length_a   1.000
_cell.length_b   1.000
_cell.length_c   1.000
_cell.angle_alpha   90.00
_cell.angle_beta   90.00
_cell.angle_gamma   90.00
#
_symmetry.space_group_name_H-M   'P 1'
#
loop_
_entity.id
_entity.type
_entity.pdbx_description
1 polymer ?
#
loop_
_entity_poly.entity_id
_entity_poly.type
_entity_poly.pdbx_seq_one_letter_code
_entity_poly.pdbx_strand_id
1 'polypeptide(L)'
;MADTLSKKVESLSSVREKVRIIDELRQHYPFDQLLQIAQIPRSTFYYHLKALHSLGKYDEVKCRIKEIYDENQGRYGYRRIALALRREGGALNHKVVQRLMNVLRLKAAIRVKRYSSWQGEHGRAADNILQRNFK
;
A
#
# COMPACT_ATOMS: atom_id res chain seq x y z
N MET A 1 38.55 -8.86 -15.39
CA MET A 1 37.14 -8.46 -15.62
C MET A 1 36.18 -8.90 -14.51
N ALA A 2 36.64 -9.67 -13.50
CA ALA A 2 35.79 -10.10 -12.37
C ALA A 2 35.65 -9.04 -11.25
N ASP A 3 36.55 -8.04 -11.19
CA ASP A 3 36.67 -7.15 -10.03
C ASP A 3 35.64 -6.01 -9.95
N THR A 4 34.93 -5.70 -11.04
CA THR A 4 33.97 -4.59 -11.06
C THR A 4 32.60 -4.94 -10.47
N LEU A 5 32.27 -6.23 -10.30
CA LEU A 5 31.00 -6.66 -9.71
C LEU A 5 31.03 -6.73 -8.19
N SER A 6 32.22 -6.82 -7.58
CA SER A 6 32.38 -7.04 -6.13
C SER A 6 31.94 -5.84 -5.28
N LYS A 7 32.36 -4.62 -5.64
CA LYS A 7 32.08 -3.41 -4.84
C LYS A 7 30.60 -3.00 -4.81
N LYS A 8 29.79 -3.42 -5.78
CA LYS A 8 28.36 -3.09 -5.82
C LYS A 8 27.51 -4.03 -4.97
N VAL A 9 27.98 -5.26 -4.74
CA VAL A 9 27.29 -6.26 -3.91
C VAL A 9 27.39 -5.94 -2.42
N GLU A 10 28.47 -5.28 -1.98
CA GLU A 10 28.62 -4.80 -0.59
C GLU A 10 27.60 -3.69 -0.23
N SER A 11 27.08 -2.95 -1.21
CA SER A 11 26.07 -1.91 -1.00
C SER A 11 24.61 -2.40 -0.92
N LEU A 12 24.37 -3.71 -1.12
CA LEU A 12 23.03 -4.30 -1.04
C LEU A 12 22.76 -4.80 0.38
N SER A 13 22.04 -4.00 1.16
CA SER A 13 21.94 -4.14 2.61
C SER A 13 21.05 -5.28 3.10
N SER A 14 20.23 -5.91 2.25
CA SER A 14 19.29 -6.97 2.65
C SER A 14 19.52 -8.31 1.96
N VAL A 15 19.54 -9.41 2.73
CA VAL A 15 19.64 -10.80 2.22
C VAL A 15 18.54 -11.09 1.18
N ARG A 16 17.35 -10.50 1.33
CA ARG A 16 16.24 -10.65 0.38
C ARG A 16 16.55 -10.07 -1.00
N GLU A 17 17.25 -8.94 -1.06
CA GLU A 17 17.63 -8.30 -2.32
C GLU A 17 18.70 -9.12 -3.04
N LYS A 18 19.68 -9.63 -2.29
CA LYS A 18 20.69 -10.55 -2.82
C LYS A 18 20.03 -11.80 -3.42
N VAL A 19 19.06 -12.41 -2.72
CA VAL A 19 18.33 -13.59 -3.24
C VAL A 19 17.59 -13.26 -4.53
N ARG A 20 16.94 -12.09 -4.63
CA ARG A 20 16.23 -11.66 -5.83
C ARG A 20 17.16 -11.51 -7.04
N ILE A 21 18.32 -10.88 -6.84
CA ILE A 21 19.33 -10.71 -7.88
C ILE A 21 19.93 -12.05 -8.30
N ILE A 22 20.22 -12.95 -7.35
CA ILE A 22 20.73 -14.29 -7.67
C ILE A 22 19.70 -15.09 -8.46
N ASP A 23 18.42 -14.99 -8.13
CA ASP A 23 17.34 -15.68 -8.85
C ASP A 23 17.22 -15.19 -10.31
N GLU A 24 17.34 -13.88 -10.55
CA GLU A 24 17.38 -13.29 -11.89
C GLU A 24 18.65 -13.72 -12.67
N LEU A 25 19.82 -13.69 -12.04
CA LEU A 25 21.11 -14.00 -12.68
C LEU A 25 21.34 -15.50 -12.91
N ARG A 26 20.63 -16.38 -12.19
CA ARG A 26 20.74 -17.84 -12.35
C ARG A 26 20.48 -18.31 -13.79
N GLN A 27 19.77 -17.54 -14.60
CA GLN A 27 19.49 -17.87 -16.01
C GLN A 27 20.73 -17.73 -16.91
N HIS A 28 21.70 -16.90 -16.52
CA HIS A 28 22.84 -16.54 -17.36
C HIS A 28 24.18 -17.01 -16.79
N TYR A 29 24.25 -17.28 -15.49
CA TYR A 29 25.49 -17.60 -14.77
C TYR A 29 25.34 -18.86 -13.91
N PRO A 30 26.44 -19.61 -13.69
CA PRO A 30 26.42 -20.80 -12.85
C PRO A 30 26.11 -20.45 -11.39
N PHE A 31 25.15 -21.18 -10.82
CA PHE A 31 24.55 -20.87 -9.51
C PHE A 31 25.56 -20.88 -8.35
N ASP A 32 26.52 -21.81 -8.35
CA ASP A 32 27.48 -21.93 -7.24
C ASP A 32 28.43 -20.72 -7.17
N GLN A 33 28.80 -20.14 -8.31
CA GLN A 33 29.61 -18.91 -8.36
C GLN A 33 28.83 -17.71 -7.82
N LEU A 34 27.53 -17.61 -8.16
CA LEU A 34 26.66 -16.54 -7.66
C LEU A 34 26.54 -16.59 -6.13
N LEU A 35 26.39 -17.78 -5.54
CA LEU A 35 26.34 -17.95 -4.08
C LEU A 35 27.65 -17.57 -3.40
N GLN A 36 28.80 -17.91 -4.00
CA GLN A 36 30.12 -17.55 -3.48
C GLN A 36 30.32 -16.03 -3.47
N ILE A 37 29.97 -15.35 -4.57
CA ILE A 37 30.09 -13.88 -4.69
C ILE A 37 29.18 -13.17 -3.68
N ALA A 38 27.94 -13.66 -3.51
CA ALA A 38 26.98 -13.06 -2.58
C ALA A 38 27.24 -13.39 -1.10
N GLN A 39 28.10 -14.38 -0.82
CA GLN A 39 28.39 -14.95 0.50
C GLN A 39 27.13 -15.45 1.23
N ILE A 40 26.26 -16.20 0.54
CA ILE A 40 25.01 -16.73 1.10
C ILE A 40 25.02 -18.26 1.05
N PRO A 41 24.67 -18.95 2.16
CA PRO A 41 24.47 -20.40 2.14
C PRO A 41 23.32 -20.83 1.23
N ARG A 42 23.46 -21.97 0.56
CA ARG A 42 22.43 -22.52 -0.34
C ARG A 42 21.07 -22.70 0.34
N SER A 43 21.05 -23.13 1.60
CA SER A 43 19.82 -23.26 2.41
C SER A 43 19.11 -21.92 2.63
N THR A 44 19.86 -20.88 2.98
CA THR A 44 19.37 -19.50 3.15
C THR A 44 18.76 -18.97 1.86
N PHE A 45 19.41 -19.24 0.72
CA PHE A 45 18.86 -18.87 -0.60
C PHE A 45 17.48 -19.49 -0.83
N TYR A 46 17.34 -20.82 -0.72
CA TYR A 46 16.06 -21.49 -0.98
C TYR A 46 14.98 -21.13 0.04
N TYR A 47 15.35 -20.87 1.30
CA TYR A 47 14.43 -20.35 2.32
C TYR A 47 13.82 -19.01 1.88
N HIS A 48 14.67 -18.06 1.48
CA HIS A 48 14.21 -16.75 1.03
C HIS A 48 13.50 -16.79 -0.34
N LEU A 49 13.92 -17.68 -1.24
CA LEU A 49 13.26 -17.90 -2.53
C LEU A 49 11.83 -18.41 -2.33
N LYS A 50 11.63 -19.38 -1.43
CA LYS A 50 10.28 -19.84 -1.09
C LYS A 50 9.39 -18.71 -0.57
N ALA A 51 9.94 -17.82 0.27
CA ALA A 51 9.22 -16.66 0.79
C ALA A 51 8.97 -15.55 -0.25
N LEU A 52 9.79 -15.46 -1.31
CA LEU A 52 9.57 -14.54 -2.43
C LEU A 52 8.45 -15.03 -3.36
N HIS A 53 8.41 -16.34 -3.63
CA HIS A 53 7.44 -16.94 -4.55
C HIS A 53 6.11 -17.30 -3.89
N SER A 54 6.05 -17.38 -2.55
CA SER A 54 4.78 -17.59 -1.86
C SER A 54 3.87 -16.40 -2.11
N LEU A 55 2.73 -16.63 -2.79
CA LEU A 55 1.63 -15.66 -2.79
C LEU A 55 1.32 -15.30 -1.34
N GLY A 56 1.46 -14.01 -1.02
CA GLY A 56 1.09 -13.51 0.28
C GLY A 56 -0.38 -13.82 0.53
N LYS A 57 -0.71 -14.26 1.74
CA LYS A 57 -2.09 -14.55 2.20
C LYS A 57 -3.13 -13.48 1.83
N TYR A 58 -2.70 -12.25 1.58
CA TYR A 58 -3.54 -11.10 1.29
C TYR A 58 -3.30 -10.50 -0.09
N ASP A 59 -2.64 -11.20 -1.02
CA ASP A 59 -2.32 -10.62 -2.33
C ASP A 59 -3.57 -10.40 -3.19
N GLU A 60 -4.50 -11.35 -3.21
CA GLU A 60 -5.82 -11.17 -3.84
C GLU A 60 -6.57 -9.97 -3.23
N VAL A 61 -6.54 -9.87 -1.89
CA VAL A 61 -7.16 -8.75 -1.17
C VAL A 61 -6.50 -7.42 -1.53
N LYS A 62 -5.17 -7.37 -1.70
CA LYS A 62 -4.45 -6.16 -2.13
C LYS A 62 -4.86 -5.74 -3.54
N CYS A 63 -5.03 -6.70 -4.47
CA CYS A 63 -5.52 -6.42 -5.81
C CYS A 63 -6.93 -5.82 -5.74
N ARG A 64 -7.85 -6.47 -5.01
CA ARG A 64 -9.22 -5.96 -4.86
C ARG A 64 -9.29 -4.58 -4.19
N ILE A 65 -8.44 -4.33 -3.18
CA ILE A 65 -8.33 -3.01 -2.55
C ILE A 65 -7.93 -1.93 -3.58
N LYS A 66 -7.02 -2.23 -4.50
CA LYS A 66 -6.63 -1.28 -5.57
C LYS A 66 -7.77 -1.02 -6.53
N GLU A 67 -8.45 -2.06 -7.00
CA GLU A 67 -9.60 -1.95 -7.90
C GLU A 67 -10.68 -1.04 -7.30
N ILE A 68 -11.11 -1.31 -6.06
CA ILE A 68 -12.11 -0.48 -5.37
C ILE A 68 -11.59 0.96 -5.18
N TYR A 69 -10.30 1.13 -4.89
CA TYR A 69 -9.72 2.45 -4.72
C TYR A 69 -9.76 3.25 -6.03
N ASP A 70 -9.41 2.63 -7.16
CA ASP A 70 -9.38 3.25 -8.49
C ASP A 70 -10.79 3.52 -9.03
N GLU A 71 -11.73 2.58 -8.86
CA GLU A 71 -13.16 2.76 -9.15
C GLU A 71 -13.73 4.01 -8.45
N ASN A 72 -13.24 4.30 -7.25
CA ASN A 72 -13.67 5.45 -6.43
C ASN A 72 -12.74 6.66 -6.52
N GLN A 73 -11.88 6.72 -7.55
CA GLN A 73 -10.96 7.83 -7.84
C GLN A 73 -10.06 8.20 -6.65
N GLY A 74 -9.67 7.22 -5.85
CA GLY A 74 -8.85 7.39 -4.66
C GLY A 74 -9.50 8.14 -3.49
N ARG A 75 -10.81 8.40 -3.54
CA ARG A 75 -11.55 9.09 -2.46
C ARG A 75 -11.79 8.17 -1.27
N TYR A 76 -11.78 6.86 -1.48
CA TYR A 76 -12.10 5.89 -0.46
C TYR A 76 -10.89 5.61 0.43
N GLY A 77 -11.06 5.82 1.72
CA GLY A 77 -10.12 5.38 2.75
C GLY A 77 -10.43 3.97 3.26
N TYR A 78 -9.57 3.48 4.15
CA TYR A 78 -9.65 2.09 4.66
C TYR A 78 -11.01 1.72 5.26
N ARG A 79 -11.74 2.67 5.87
CA ARG A 79 -13.08 2.42 6.41
C ARG A 79 -14.11 2.15 5.29
N ARG A 80 -14.09 2.93 4.22
CA ARG A 80 -15.01 2.78 3.08
C ARG A 80 -14.66 1.54 2.26
N ILE A 81 -13.37 1.27 2.07
CA ILE A 81 -12.90 0.05 1.41
C ILE A 81 -13.26 -1.20 2.22
N ALA A 82 -13.08 -1.17 3.55
CA ALA A 82 -13.50 -2.28 4.40
C ALA A 82 -15.03 -2.53 4.32
N LEU A 83 -15.84 -1.49 4.15
CA LEU A 83 -17.27 -1.63 3.94
C LEU A 83 -17.59 -2.22 2.57
N ALA A 84 -16.91 -1.79 1.51
CA ALA A 84 -17.09 -2.34 0.16
C ALA A 84 -16.72 -3.83 0.12
N LEU A 85 -15.57 -4.21 0.68
CA LEU A 85 -15.15 -5.61 0.78
C LEU A 85 -16.13 -6.46 1.59
N ARG A 86 -16.76 -5.91 2.63
CA ARG A 86 -17.81 -6.61 3.40
C ARG A 86 -19.07 -6.84 2.59
N ARG A 87 -19.45 -5.91 1.73
CA ARG A 87 -20.62 -6.06 0.84
C ARG A 87 -20.40 -7.16 -0.20
N GLU A 88 -19.16 -7.38 -0.61
CA GLU A 88 -18.76 -8.43 -1.54
C GLU A 88 -18.63 -9.82 -0.88
N GLY A 89 -18.94 -9.96 0.41
CA GLY A 89 -18.88 -11.22 1.16
C GLY A 89 -17.59 -11.43 1.96
N GLY A 90 -16.64 -10.48 1.92
CA GLY A 90 -15.39 -10.54 2.65
C GLY A 90 -15.47 -9.96 4.07
N ALA A 91 -15.51 -10.81 5.10
CA ALA A 91 -15.47 -10.37 6.51
C ALA A 91 -14.06 -10.02 7.00
N LEU A 92 -13.38 -9.06 6.34
CA LEU A 92 -12.08 -8.57 6.81
C LEU A 92 -12.22 -7.50 7.90
N ASN A 93 -11.32 -7.55 8.88
CA ASN A 93 -11.21 -6.51 9.89
C ASN A 93 -10.63 -5.23 9.27
N HIS A 94 -11.20 -4.06 9.57
CA HIS A 94 -10.75 -2.77 9.06
C HIS A 94 -9.28 -2.47 9.38
N LYS A 95 -8.74 -3.01 10.48
CA LYS A 95 -7.31 -2.88 10.83
C LYS A 95 -6.38 -3.58 9.83
N VAL A 96 -6.83 -4.71 9.29
CA VAL A 96 -6.08 -5.45 8.25
C VAL A 96 -6.09 -4.65 6.96
N VAL A 97 -7.27 -4.16 6.55
CA VAL A 97 -7.41 -3.30 5.36
C VAL A 97 -6.52 -2.06 5.48
N GLN A 98 -6.52 -1.39 6.63
CA GLN A 98 -5.65 -0.24 6.88
C GLN A 98 -4.16 -0.59 6.75
N ARG A 99 -3.72 -1.71 7.32
CA ARG A 99 -2.34 -2.18 7.20
C ARG A 99 -1.97 -2.46 5.73
N LEU A 100 -2.85 -3.13 4.99
CA LEU A 100 -2.63 -3.45 3.58
C LEU A 100 -2.56 -2.18 2.72
N MET A 101 -3.46 -1.20 2.94
CA MET A 101 -3.39 0.09 2.26
C MET A 101 -2.08 0.83 2.55
N ASN A 102 -1.59 0.79 3.79
CA ASN A 102 -0.30 1.41 4.14
C ASN A 102 0.87 0.74 3.42
N VAL A 103 0.87 -0.60 3.31
CA VAL A 103 1.88 -1.35 2.54
C VAL A 103 1.83 -0.96 1.06
N LEU A 104 0.63 -0.78 0.51
CA LEU A 104 0.40 -0.32 -0.86
C LEU A 104 0.62 1.19 -1.06
N ARG A 105 0.90 1.94 0.03
CA ARG A 105 1.01 3.41 0.05
C ARG A 105 -0.23 4.14 -0.47
N LEU A 106 -1.40 3.53 -0.35
CA LEU A 106 -2.68 4.14 -0.74
C LEU A 106 -3.24 4.99 0.40
N LYS A 107 -3.61 6.24 0.10
CA LYS A 107 -4.23 7.17 1.06
C LYS A 107 -5.45 7.82 0.42
N ALA A 108 -6.50 7.99 1.20
CA ALA A 108 -7.69 8.69 0.72
C ALA A 108 -7.37 10.15 0.36
N ALA A 109 -7.78 10.57 -0.83
CA ALA A 109 -7.80 11.96 -1.22
C ALA A 109 -8.92 12.70 -0.46
N ILE A 110 -8.57 13.30 0.67
CA ILE A 110 -9.50 14.11 1.48
C ILE A 110 -9.34 15.57 1.08
N ARG A 111 -10.44 16.19 0.64
CA ARG A 111 -10.47 17.63 0.40
C ARG A 111 -10.30 18.37 1.73
N VAL A 112 -9.30 19.24 1.83
CA VAL A 112 -9.14 20.14 2.98
C VAL A 112 -10.35 21.05 3.07
N LYS A 113 -11.04 21.02 4.23
CA LYS A 113 -12.13 21.95 4.51
C LYS A 113 -11.52 23.34 4.71
N ARG A 114 -11.88 24.30 3.87
CA ARG A 114 -11.52 25.71 4.07
C ARG A 114 -12.43 26.30 5.15
N TYR A 115 -11.88 27.18 5.97
CA TYR A 115 -12.65 27.92 6.97
C TYR A 115 -13.74 28.75 6.28
N SER A 116 -14.95 28.71 6.85
CA SER A 116 -16.08 29.57 6.50
C SER A 116 -16.63 30.11 7.81
N SER A 117 -16.57 31.43 7.99
CA SER A 117 -17.17 32.12 9.14
C SER A 117 -18.70 32.14 9.05
N TRP A 118 -19.24 32.08 7.83
CA TRP A 118 -20.66 31.93 7.57
C TRP A 118 -21.09 30.50 7.85
N GLN A 119 -21.98 30.32 8.84
CA GLN A 119 -22.51 29.01 9.24
C GLN A 119 -23.86 28.69 8.57
N GLY A 120 -24.32 29.51 7.63
CA GLY A 120 -25.67 29.45 7.10
C GLY A 120 -26.64 30.33 7.88
N GLU A 121 -27.90 30.37 7.45
CA GLU A 121 -28.99 30.83 8.33
C GLU A 121 -29.18 29.79 9.43
N HIS A 122 -28.84 30.17 10.66
CA HIS A 122 -29.03 29.32 11.82
C HIS A 122 -30.46 29.46 12.33
N GLY A 123 -31.24 28.39 12.15
CA GLY A 123 -32.61 28.30 12.63
C GLY A 123 -33.65 28.80 11.63
N ARG A 124 -34.93 28.67 12.00
CA ARG A 124 -36.04 29.24 11.24
C ARG A 124 -36.17 30.70 11.67
N ALA A 125 -35.86 31.65 10.78
CA ALA A 125 -36.21 33.04 11.02
C ALA A 125 -37.73 33.11 11.21
N ALA A 126 -38.19 33.70 12.32
CA ALA A 126 -39.61 33.93 12.53
C ALA A 126 -40.09 35.01 11.54
N ASP A 127 -41.30 34.87 11.03
CA ASP A 127 -41.87 35.83 10.10
C ASP A 127 -41.91 37.23 10.73
N ASN A 128 -41.58 38.27 9.95
CA ASN A 128 -41.61 39.66 10.40
C ASN A 128 -43.06 40.18 10.44
N ILE A 129 -43.83 39.68 11.41
CA ILE A 129 -45.26 39.99 11.60
C ILE A 129 -45.46 41.49 11.89
N LEU A 130 -44.48 42.14 12.55
CA LEU A 130 -44.56 43.53 12.95
C LEU A 130 -44.07 44.53 11.88
N GLN A 131 -43.54 44.04 10.75
CA GLN A 131 -42.97 44.84 9.66
C GLN A 131 -42.03 45.95 10.13
N ARG A 132 -41.28 45.72 11.22
CA ARG A 132 -40.40 46.73 11.78
C ARG A 132 -39.04 46.70 11.09
N ASN A 133 -38.64 47.86 10.58
CA ASN A 133 -37.32 48.08 10.01
C ASN A 133 -36.37 48.55 11.11
N PHE A 134 -35.61 47.63 11.69
CA PHE A 134 -34.51 47.98 12.58
C PHE A 134 -33.30 48.37 11.70
N LYS A 135 -33.04 49.67 11.60
CA LYS A 135 -31.79 50.23 11.06
C LYS A 135 -30.69 50.20 12.13
#